data_AF-W6AJ46-F1
#
_entry.id   AF-W6AJ46-F1
#
_cell.length_a   1.000
_cell.length_b   1.000
_cell.length_c   1.000
_cell.angle_alpha   90.00
_cell.angle_beta   90.00
_cell.angle_gamma   90.00
#
_symmetry.space_group_name_H-M   'P 1'
#
loop_
_entity.id
_entity.type
_entity.pdbx_description
1 polymer ?
#
loop_
_entity_poly.entity_id
_entity_poly.type
_entity_poly.pdbx_seq_one_letter_code
_entity_poly.pdbx_strand_id
1 'polypeptide(L)'
;MGFSNQTIVTDLLSAIGFIILILGPFLYLIGYNKFFSRNLFNSEDGKKIFEKLKYDLKVDKIENINKNRFYRDLDYALTIFKNSMEYNKRDLIFYFNERKASKMLKSTLSKMAWLSFLVWAIFFTVSFSSSGLDIIFFIFNGLERNSSANGYSSIVFLFIIIVIFNSIIFTAKLYFFQKKINLEIKKINPNKIEKLKSNFVYVYAGEIGLYIMALTFIFINSFF
;
A
#
# COMPACT_ATOMS: atom_id res chain seq x y z
N MET A 1 7.88 41.32 -13.96
CA MET A 1 6.93 40.31 -14.46
C MET A 1 7.42 39.82 -15.81
N GLY A 2 8.16 38.74 -15.81
CA GLY A 2 8.59 38.05 -17.01
C GLY A 2 8.81 36.61 -16.60
N PHE A 3 7.80 35.77 -16.81
CA PHE A 3 7.94 34.33 -16.61
C PHE A 3 8.89 33.83 -17.71
N SER A 4 10.07 33.32 -17.33
CA SER A 4 10.89 32.60 -18.31
C SER A 4 10.23 31.24 -18.54
N ASN A 5 10.25 30.71 -19.77
CA ASN A 5 9.66 29.38 -20.02
C ASN A 5 10.30 28.27 -19.16
N GLN A 6 11.51 28.49 -18.64
CA GLN A 6 12.18 27.59 -17.71
C GLN A 6 11.52 27.57 -16.33
N THR A 7 11.10 28.73 -15.79
CA THR A 7 10.45 28.81 -14.46
C THR A 7 9.09 28.10 -14.45
N ILE A 8 8.32 28.16 -15.54
CA ILE A 8 7.01 27.49 -15.62
C ILE A 8 7.15 25.96 -15.54
N VAL A 9 8.16 25.39 -16.19
CA VAL A 9 8.36 23.93 -16.23
C VAL A 9 8.81 23.41 -14.86
N THR A 10 9.75 24.09 -14.20
CA THR A 10 10.25 23.68 -12.88
C THR A 10 9.18 23.85 -11.79
N ASP A 11 8.39 24.91 -11.84
CA ASP A 11 7.24 25.15 -10.96
C ASP A 11 6.20 24.03 -11.09
N LEU A 12 5.89 23.62 -12.32
CA LEU A 12 4.89 22.58 -12.60
C LEU A 12 5.40 21.19 -12.16
N LEU A 13 6.69 20.90 -12.34
CA LEU A 13 7.32 19.69 -11.81
C LEU A 13 7.29 19.66 -10.29
N SER A 14 7.61 20.76 -9.61
CA SER A 14 7.57 20.82 -8.15
C SER A 14 6.14 20.58 -7.62
N ALA A 15 5.13 21.20 -8.23
CA ALA A 15 3.72 20.95 -7.89
C ALA A 15 3.33 19.48 -8.08
N ILE A 16 3.75 18.85 -9.19
CA ILE A 16 3.56 17.41 -9.42
C ILE A 16 4.25 16.59 -8.31
N GLY A 17 5.47 16.96 -7.91
CA GLY A 17 6.19 16.31 -6.82
C GLY A 17 5.40 16.32 -5.50
N PHE A 18 4.84 17.46 -5.11
CA PHE A 18 4.00 17.53 -3.91
C PHE A 18 2.71 16.71 -4.03
N ILE A 19 2.04 16.73 -5.20
CA ILE A 19 0.87 15.88 -5.45
C ILE A 19 1.22 14.40 -5.26
N ILE A 20 2.38 13.98 -5.78
CA ILE A 20 2.87 12.61 -5.63
C ILE A 20 3.17 12.29 -4.16
N LEU A 21 3.78 13.19 -3.39
CA LEU A 21 4.05 12.94 -1.97
C LEU A 21 2.77 12.74 -1.15
N ILE A 22 1.74 13.55 -1.41
CA ILE A 22 0.47 13.50 -0.69
C ILE A 22 -0.36 12.27 -1.11
N LEU A 23 -0.55 12.07 -2.42
CA LEU A 23 -1.48 11.06 -2.95
C LEU A 23 -0.80 9.72 -3.29
N GLY A 24 0.53 9.71 -3.43
CA GLY A 24 1.34 8.53 -3.73
C GLY A 24 1.07 7.33 -2.82
N PRO A 25 0.93 7.50 -1.49
CA PRO A 25 0.58 6.41 -0.58
C PRO A 25 -0.71 5.67 -0.98
N PHE A 26 -1.72 6.39 -1.49
CA PHE A 26 -2.98 5.79 -1.94
C PHE A 26 -2.86 5.14 -3.33
N LEU A 27 -2.10 5.74 -4.24
CA LEU A 27 -1.81 5.14 -5.55
C LEU A 27 -1.16 3.76 -5.37
N TYR A 28 -0.20 3.65 -4.44
CA TYR A 28 0.44 2.39 -4.12
C TYR A 28 -0.46 1.41 -3.39
N LEU A 29 -1.36 1.88 -2.52
CA LEU A 29 -2.35 1.02 -1.89
C LEU A 29 -3.19 0.24 -2.93
N ILE A 30 -3.55 0.88 -4.04
CA ILE A 30 -4.24 0.23 -5.16
C ILE A 30 -3.35 -0.86 -5.79
N GLY A 31 -2.07 -0.55 -6.03
CA GLY A 31 -1.07 -1.50 -6.52
C GLY A 31 -0.92 -2.72 -5.61
N TYR A 32 -0.79 -2.51 -4.30
CA TYR A 32 -0.72 -3.59 -3.31
C TYR A 32 -1.98 -4.43 -3.24
N ASN A 33 -3.16 -3.79 -3.32
CA ASN A 33 -4.43 -4.51 -3.34
C ASN A 33 -4.53 -5.44 -4.55
N LYS A 34 -4.08 -5.00 -5.73
CA LYS A 34 -3.97 -5.85 -6.93
C LYS A 34 -2.93 -6.96 -6.72
N PHE A 35 -1.76 -6.63 -6.16
CA PHE A 35 -0.69 -7.60 -5.88
C PHE A 35 -1.16 -8.75 -4.98
N PHE A 36 -1.80 -8.46 -3.84
CA PHE A 36 -2.30 -9.49 -2.93
C PHE A 36 -3.45 -10.30 -3.51
N SER A 37 -4.30 -9.68 -4.33
CA SER A 37 -5.40 -10.37 -5.00
C SER A 37 -4.92 -11.28 -6.13
N ARG A 38 -3.69 -11.14 -6.61
CA ARG A 38 -3.11 -12.04 -7.62
C ARG A 38 -2.27 -13.16 -7.00
N ASN A 39 -1.60 -12.89 -5.88
CA ASN A 39 -0.58 -13.79 -5.32
C ASN A 39 -1.01 -14.55 -4.06
N LEU A 40 -2.02 -14.07 -3.32
CA LEU A 40 -2.50 -14.71 -2.08
C LEU A 40 -3.91 -15.28 -2.20
N PHE A 41 -4.78 -14.64 -2.97
CA PHE A 41 -6.16 -15.07 -3.10
C PHE A 41 -6.50 -15.18 -4.57
N ASN A 42 -6.48 -16.39 -5.13
CA ASN A 42 -6.97 -16.60 -6.48
C ASN A 42 -8.39 -17.15 -6.43
N SER A 43 -9.34 -16.42 -7.01
CA SER A 43 -10.73 -16.90 -7.12
C SER A 43 -10.83 -18.23 -7.88
N GLU A 44 -9.88 -18.48 -8.79
CA GLU A 44 -9.70 -19.75 -9.48
C GLU A 44 -9.28 -20.89 -8.56
N ASP A 45 -8.41 -20.64 -7.57
CA ASP A 45 -8.00 -21.66 -6.59
C ASP A 45 -9.20 -22.08 -5.75
N GLY A 46 -10.06 -21.12 -5.36
CA GLY A 46 -11.31 -21.42 -4.65
C GLY A 46 -12.30 -22.25 -5.48
N LYS A 47 -12.36 -22.04 -6.79
CA LYS A 47 -13.18 -22.87 -7.70
C LYS A 47 -12.62 -24.29 -7.84
N LYS A 48 -11.29 -24.42 -7.99
CA LYS A 48 -10.62 -25.74 -8.08
C LYS A 48 -10.80 -26.56 -6.81
N ILE A 49 -10.68 -25.92 -5.63
CA ILE A 49 -10.92 -26.60 -4.35
C ILE A 49 -12.38 -27.05 -4.26
N PHE A 50 -13.32 -26.21 -4.70
CA PHE A 50 -14.73 -26.58 -4.73
C PHE A 50 -15.02 -27.76 -5.68
N GLU A 51 -14.44 -27.77 -6.88
CA GLU A 51 -14.59 -28.88 -7.82
C GLU A 51 -14.00 -30.19 -7.29
N LYS A 52 -12.82 -30.14 -6.67
CA LYS A 52 -12.23 -31.30 -5.99
C LYS A 52 -13.12 -31.84 -4.89
N LEU A 53 -13.62 -30.97 -4.02
CA LEU A 53 -14.50 -31.33 -2.91
C LEU A 53 -15.84 -31.92 -3.38
N LYS A 54 -16.37 -31.41 -4.50
CA LYS A 54 -17.57 -31.94 -5.15
C LYS A 54 -17.35 -33.36 -5.69
N TYR A 55 -16.22 -33.59 -6.36
CA TYR A 55 -15.80 -34.91 -6.84
C TYR A 55 -15.68 -35.92 -5.69
N ASP A 56 -15.08 -35.48 -4.58
CA ASP A 56 -14.88 -36.28 -3.37
C ASP A 56 -16.17 -36.80 -2.77
N LEU A 57 -17.20 -35.96 -2.71
CA LEU A 57 -18.51 -36.35 -2.19
C LEU A 57 -19.32 -37.18 -3.20
N LYS A 58 -18.82 -37.39 -4.43
CA LYS A 58 -19.55 -38.03 -5.54
C LYS A 58 -20.91 -37.37 -5.84
N VAL A 59 -20.98 -36.05 -5.72
CA VAL A 59 -22.23 -35.29 -5.93
C VAL A 59 -22.15 -34.48 -7.22
N ASP A 60 -23.06 -34.70 -8.15
CA ASP A 60 -23.10 -33.97 -9.43
C ASP A 60 -23.56 -32.51 -9.30
N LYS A 61 -24.32 -32.18 -8.26
CA LYS A 61 -24.68 -30.81 -7.88
C LYS A 61 -24.92 -30.72 -6.39
N ILE A 62 -24.30 -29.73 -5.75
CA ILE A 62 -24.65 -29.42 -4.37
C ILE A 62 -25.77 -28.36 -4.40
N GLU A 63 -27.00 -28.82 -4.20
CA GLU A 63 -28.20 -27.99 -4.22
C GLU A 63 -28.40 -27.30 -2.87
N ASN A 64 -29.16 -26.18 -2.86
CA ASN A 64 -29.47 -25.40 -1.65
C ASN A 64 -28.27 -24.83 -0.86
N ILE A 65 -27.12 -24.62 -1.51
CA ILE A 65 -25.98 -23.92 -0.89
C ILE A 65 -26.01 -22.43 -1.20
N ASN A 66 -25.85 -21.63 -0.14
CA ASN A 66 -25.52 -20.22 -0.28
C ASN A 66 -24.04 -20.07 -0.67
N LYS A 67 -23.78 -19.97 -1.98
CA LYS A 67 -22.42 -19.81 -2.54
C LYS A 67 -21.66 -18.61 -1.95
N ASN A 68 -22.35 -17.52 -1.65
CA ASN A 68 -21.72 -16.34 -1.06
C ASN A 68 -21.19 -16.62 0.33
N ARG A 69 -21.95 -17.36 1.15
CA ARG A 69 -21.54 -17.78 2.49
C ARG A 69 -20.45 -18.85 2.43
N PHE A 70 -20.56 -19.80 1.49
CA PHE A 70 -19.59 -20.88 1.30
C PHE A 70 -18.15 -20.38 1.16
N TYR A 71 -17.90 -19.33 0.39
CA TYR A 71 -16.53 -18.83 0.23
C TYR A 71 -16.06 -17.95 1.40
N ARG A 72 -16.97 -17.50 2.28
CA ARG A 72 -16.72 -16.49 3.33
C ARG A 72 -16.68 -17.05 4.74
N ASP A 73 -17.33 -18.18 4.98
CA ASP A 73 -17.54 -18.79 6.29
C ASP A 73 -16.98 -20.21 6.29
N LEU A 74 -15.90 -20.42 7.06
CA LEU A 74 -15.21 -21.70 7.16
C LEU A 74 -16.10 -22.77 7.80
N ASP A 75 -16.86 -22.42 8.84
CA ASP A 75 -17.69 -23.38 9.57
C ASP A 75 -18.86 -23.83 8.70
N TYR A 76 -19.44 -22.89 7.93
CA TYR A 76 -20.43 -23.23 6.91
C TYR A 76 -19.85 -24.13 5.82
N ALA A 77 -18.63 -23.87 5.36
CA ALA A 77 -17.98 -24.72 4.37
C ALA A 77 -17.66 -26.13 4.94
N LEU A 78 -17.19 -26.22 6.19
CA LEU A 78 -16.88 -27.48 6.87
C LEU A 78 -18.13 -28.31 7.18
N THR A 79 -19.28 -27.68 7.43
CA THR A 79 -20.55 -28.40 7.64
C THR A 79 -21.06 -29.04 6.36
N ILE A 80 -20.94 -28.36 5.21
CA ILE A 80 -21.27 -28.92 3.89
C ILE A 80 -20.35 -30.09 3.55
N PHE A 81 -19.05 -29.96 3.82
CA PHE A 81 -18.03 -30.96 3.49
C PHE A 81 -17.65 -31.85 4.68
N LYS A 82 -18.55 -32.04 5.65
CA LYS A 82 -18.26 -32.82 6.86
C LYS A 82 -17.82 -34.25 6.57
N ASN A 83 -18.27 -34.83 5.46
CA ASN A 83 -17.96 -36.20 5.04
C ASN A 83 -16.85 -36.28 3.96
N SER A 84 -16.24 -35.16 3.55
CA SER A 84 -15.12 -35.20 2.60
C SER A 84 -13.85 -35.74 3.24
N MET A 85 -12.89 -36.19 2.42
CA MET A 85 -11.60 -36.65 2.92
C MET A 85 -10.89 -35.55 3.73
N GLU A 86 -10.15 -35.94 4.77
CA GLU A 86 -9.42 -34.99 5.64
C GLU A 86 -8.43 -34.12 4.87
N TYR A 87 -7.78 -34.67 3.84
CA TYR A 87 -6.84 -33.92 3.00
C TYR A 87 -7.52 -32.73 2.32
N ASN A 88 -8.73 -32.92 1.77
CA ASN A 88 -9.45 -31.84 1.10
C ASN A 88 -10.05 -30.83 2.10
N LYS A 89 -10.37 -31.25 3.33
CA LYS A 89 -10.70 -30.31 4.43
C LYS A 89 -9.51 -29.43 4.80
N ARG A 90 -8.31 -30.00 4.79
CA ARG A 90 -7.07 -29.25 5.05
C ARG A 90 -6.83 -28.18 3.98
N ASP A 91 -7.05 -28.52 2.70
CA ASP A 91 -6.98 -27.56 1.59
C ASP A 91 -8.00 -26.42 1.72
N LEU A 92 -9.22 -26.73 2.16
CA LEU A 92 -10.24 -25.73 2.46
C LEU A 92 -9.78 -24.79 3.59
N ILE A 93 -9.25 -25.34 4.69
CA ILE A 93 -8.71 -24.55 5.80
C ILE A 93 -7.57 -23.65 5.33
N PHE A 94 -6.66 -24.16 4.48
CA PHE A 94 -5.59 -23.35 3.90
C PHE A 94 -6.12 -22.19 3.07
N TYR A 95 -7.12 -22.43 2.21
CA TYR A 95 -7.76 -21.36 1.44
C TYR A 95 -8.33 -20.25 2.32
N PHE A 96 -9.04 -20.60 3.40
CA PHE A 96 -9.58 -19.60 4.34
C PHE A 96 -8.49 -18.84 5.08
N ASN A 97 -7.42 -19.51 5.48
CA ASN A 97 -6.27 -18.88 6.13
C ASN A 97 -5.54 -17.92 5.17
N GLU A 98 -5.35 -18.28 3.90
CA GLU A 98 -4.79 -17.39 2.87
C GLU A 98 -5.65 -16.14 2.68
N ARG A 99 -6.98 -16.32 2.63
CA ARG A 99 -7.93 -15.21 2.53
C ARG A 99 -7.85 -14.27 3.73
N LYS A 100 -7.76 -14.82 4.94
CA LYS A 100 -7.61 -14.04 6.18
C LYS A 100 -6.30 -13.26 6.18
N ALA A 101 -5.20 -13.90 5.82
CA ALA A 101 -3.88 -13.26 5.70
C ALA A 101 -3.90 -12.11 4.67
N SER A 102 -4.49 -12.33 3.49
CA SER A 102 -4.67 -11.29 2.47
C SER A 102 -5.45 -10.08 3.00
N LYS A 103 -6.57 -10.31 3.70
CA LYS A 103 -7.37 -9.23 4.31
C LYS A 103 -6.56 -8.45 5.36
N MET A 104 -5.81 -9.15 6.20
CA MET A 104 -4.98 -8.49 7.22
C MET A 104 -3.86 -7.66 6.62
N LEU A 105 -3.17 -8.17 5.59
CA LEU A 105 -2.12 -7.44 4.89
C LEU A 105 -2.66 -6.18 4.22
N LYS A 106 -3.79 -6.29 3.51
CA LYS A 106 -4.48 -5.13 2.91
C LYS A 106 -4.84 -4.08 3.96
N SER A 107 -5.40 -4.49 5.11
CA SER A 107 -5.73 -3.56 6.19
C SER A 107 -4.50 -2.88 6.78
N THR A 108 -3.40 -3.63 6.95
CA THR A 108 -2.15 -3.10 7.53
C THR A 108 -1.54 -2.05 6.60
N LEU A 109 -1.44 -2.35 5.31
CA LEU A 109 -0.94 -1.38 4.33
C LEU A 109 -1.85 -0.16 4.19
N SER A 110 -3.17 -0.35 4.26
CA SER A 110 -4.11 0.77 4.24
C SER A 110 -3.89 1.72 5.41
N LYS A 111 -3.71 1.20 6.63
CA LYS A 111 -3.41 2.03 7.81
C LYS A 111 -2.10 2.82 7.65
N MET A 112 -1.08 2.20 7.07
CA MET A 112 0.21 2.86 6.84
C MET A 112 0.13 3.93 5.75
N ALA A 113 -0.62 3.68 4.66
CA ALA A 113 -0.87 4.70 3.64
C ALA A 113 -1.63 5.90 4.22
N TRP A 114 -2.63 5.66 5.06
CA TRP A 114 -3.35 6.71 5.79
C TRP A 114 -2.44 7.49 6.73
N LEU A 115 -1.54 6.80 7.45
CA LEU A 115 -0.57 7.45 8.33
C LEU A 115 0.36 8.39 7.54
N SER A 116 0.92 7.93 6.42
CA SER A 116 1.76 8.77 5.55
C SER A 116 0.99 9.98 5.00
N PHE A 117 -0.25 9.78 4.54
CA PHE A 117 -1.10 10.88 4.10
C PHE A 117 -1.37 11.90 5.21
N LEU A 118 -1.69 11.43 6.42
CA LEU A 118 -1.94 12.30 7.57
C LEU A 118 -0.71 13.12 7.94
N VAL A 119 0.48 12.52 7.90
CA VAL A 119 1.74 13.23 8.16
C VAL A 119 1.92 14.38 7.15
N TRP A 120 1.69 14.15 5.87
CA TRP A 120 1.72 15.20 4.86
C TRP A 120 0.61 16.25 5.06
N ALA A 121 -0.62 15.82 5.37
CA ALA A 121 -1.73 16.75 5.61
C ALA A 121 -1.44 17.69 6.80
N ILE A 122 -0.86 17.17 7.88
CA ILE A 122 -0.43 17.96 9.04
C ILE A 122 0.64 18.97 8.64
N PHE A 123 1.65 18.56 7.87
CA PHE A 123 2.68 19.45 7.35
C PHE A 123 2.06 20.65 6.61
N PHE A 124 1.22 20.39 5.61
CA PHE A 124 0.58 21.47 4.84
C PHE A 124 -0.28 22.36 5.73
N THR A 125 -1.08 21.78 6.64
CA THR A 125 -1.96 22.54 7.53
C THR A 125 -1.16 23.46 8.46
N VAL A 126 -0.10 22.96 9.09
CA VAL A 126 0.78 23.74 9.98
C VAL A 126 1.47 24.86 9.20
N SER A 127 2.01 24.56 8.03
CA SER A 127 2.68 25.56 7.20
C SER A 127 1.73 26.63 6.68
N PHE A 128 0.51 26.28 6.23
CA PHE A 128 -0.53 27.26 5.87
C PHE A 128 -0.92 28.15 7.07
N SER A 129 -1.08 27.56 8.25
CA SER A 129 -1.49 28.31 9.45
C SER A 129 -0.43 29.28 9.97
N SER A 130 0.85 28.94 9.82
CA SER A 130 1.96 29.71 10.39
C SER A 130 2.54 30.75 9.43
N SER A 131 2.48 30.49 8.13
CA SER A 131 3.18 31.30 7.11
C SER A 131 2.29 31.77 5.96
N GLY A 132 0.99 31.46 5.98
CA GLY A 132 0.02 31.96 5.01
C GLY A 132 0.36 31.53 3.58
N LEU A 133 0.62 32.51 2.69
CA LEU A 133 0.93 32.27 1.28
C LEU A 133 2.39 31.85 1.03
N ASP A 134 3.28 31.94 2.03
CA ASP A 134 4.69 31.54 1.88
C ASP A 134 4.85 30.06 1.51
N ILE A 135 3.89 29.18 1.89
CA ILE A 135 3.91 27.78 1.43
C ILE A 135 3.61 27.63 -0.06
N ILE A 136 2.78 28.51 -0.65
CA ILE A 136 2.53 28.48 -2.09
C ILE A 136 3.82 28.85 -2.82
N PHE A 137 4.55 29.85 -2.32
CA PHE A 137 5.87 30.19 -2.83
C PHE A 137 6.91 29.08 -2.60
N PHE A 138 6.86 28.35 -1.47
CA PHE A 138 7.69 27.18 -1.22
C PHE A 138 7.42 26.04 -2.21
N ILE A 139 6.14 25.81 -2.54
CA ILE A 139 5.72 24.78 -3.50
C ILE A 139 6.26 25.08 -4.88
N PHE A 140 6.20 26.33 -5.35
CA PHE A 140 6.63 26.67 -6.69
C PHE A 140 8.14 26.94 -6.76
N ASN A 141 8.70 27.81 -5.90
CA ASN A 141 10.08 28.29 -6.03
C ASN A 141 11.16 27.47 -5.30
N GLY A 142 10.82 26.30 -4.74
CA GLY A 142 11.80 25.48 -4.02
C GLY A 142 12.57 26.28 -2.95
N LEU A 143 13.86 25.98 -2.74
CA LEU A 143 14.79 26.54 -1.73
C LEU A 143 15.34 27.96 -2.01
N GLU A 144 14.95 28.60 -3.12
CA GLU A 144 15.66 29.80 -3.61
C GLU A 144 15.50 31.06 -2.74
N ARG A 145 14.56 31.08 -1.81
CA ARG A 145 14.24 32.29 -1.01
C ARG A 145 14.72 32.21 0.44
N ASN A 146 16.03 32.15 0.65
CA ASN A 146 16.63 32.37 1.98
C ASN A 146 16.64 33.87 2.33
N SER A 147 15.46 34.44 2.61
CA SER A 147 15.31 35.75 3.23
C SER A 147 15.15 35.57 4.74
N SER A 148 15.94 36.27 5.54
CA SER A 148 15.83 36.28 7.02
C SER A 148 14.52 36.90 7.54
N ALA A 149 13.73 37.52 6.66
CA ALA A 149 12.47 38.20 7.02
C ALA A 149 11.21 37.31 6.89
N ASN A 150 11.34 36.04 6.47
CA ASN A 150 10.20 35.19 6.13
C ASN A 150 10.25 33.86 6.89
N GLY A 151 9.10 33.24 7.16
CA GLY A 151 8.98 31.93 7.84
C GLY A 151 9.52 30.73 7.06
N TYR A 152 10.27 31.01 5.99
CA TYR A 152 10.71 30.08 4.97
C TYR A 152 11.67 29.00 5.52
N SER A 153 12.63 29.38 6.34
CA SER A 153 13.57 28.45 6.99
C SER A 153 12.86 27.42 7.87
N SER A 154 11.78 27.83 8.56
CA SER A 154 10.94 26.94 9.38
C SER A 154 10.18 25.93 8.53
N ILE A 155 9.70 26.32 7.34
CA ILE A 155 9.02 25.40 6.40
C ILE A 155 10.01 24.34 5.89
N VAL A 156 11.24 24.73 5.54
CA VAL A 156 12.30 23.80 5.10
C VAL A 156 12.62 22.80 6.20
N PHE A 157 12.81 23.28 7.44
CA PHE A 157 13.11 22.41 8.58
C PHE A 157 11.97 21.42 8.86
N LEU A 158 10.72 21.89 8.84
CA LEU A 158 9.54 21.04 8.95
C LEU A 158 9.46 20.01 7.81
N PHE A 159 9.77 20.41 6.59
CA PHE A 159 9.78 19.50 5.43
C PHE A 159 10.78 18.36 5.64
N ILE A 160 12.00 18.66 6.10
CA ILE A 160 13.02 17.64 6.41
C ILE A 160 12.53 16.67 7.49
N ILE A 161 11.95 17.19 8.58
CA ILE A 161 11.38 16.35 9.66
C ILE A 161 10.32 15.40 9.09
N ILE A 162 9.43 15.91 8.25
CA ILE A 162 8.32 15.16 7.66
C ILE A 162 8.82 14.09 6.68
N VAL A 163 9.89 14.38 5.93
CA VAL A 163 10.57 13.40 5.07
C VAL A 163 11.17 12.27 5.90
N ILE A 164 11.81 12.58 7.03
CA ILE A 164 12.38 11.58 7.95
C ILE A 164 11.25 10.72 8.55
N PHE A 165 10.17 11.35 9.03
CA PHE A 165 9.02 10.63 9.57
C PHE A 165 8.40 9.67 8.54
N ASN A 166 8.21 10.11 7.29
CA ASN A 166 7.72 9.23 6.23
C ASN A 166 8.68 8.08 5.93
N SER A 167 9.99 8.32 5.96
CA SER A 167 11.01 7.26 5.80
C SER A 167 10.93 6.20 6.90
N ILE A 168 10.64 6.61 8.15
CA ILE A 168 10.38 5.69 9.26
C ILE A 168 9.12 4.85 8.99
N ILE A 169 8.05 5.47 8.48
CA ILE A 169 6.79 4.77 8.14
C ILE A 169 7.04 3.71 7.07
N PHE A 170 7.79 4.03 6.01
CA PHE A 170 8.17 3.06 4.98
C PHE A 170 8.94 1.87 5.59
N THR A 171 9.97 2.16 6.39
CA THR A 171 10.78 1.11 7.03
C THR A 171 9.92 0.22 7.94
N ALA A 172 9.05 0.82 8.76
CA ALA A 172 8.11 0.08 9.60
C ALA A 172 7.19 -0.81 8.76
N LYS A 173 6.71 -0.33 7.61
CA LYS A 173 5.86 -1.09 6.70
C LYS A 173 6.53 -2.37 6.20
N LEU A 174 7.79 -2.30 5.78
CA LEU A 174 8.54 -3.48 5.36
C LEU A 174 8.72 -4.48 6.51
N TYR A 175 9.09 -4.00 7.70
CA TYR A 175 9.28 -4.85 8.87
C TYR A 175 7.99 -5.55 9.30
N PHE A 176 6.89 -4.80 9.41
CA PHE A 176 5.58 -5.34 9.76
C PHE A 176 5.08 -6.35 8.72
N PHE A 177 5.32 -6.10 7.43
CA PHE A 177 4.99 -7.02 6.37
C PHE A 177 5.73 -8.35 6.53
N GLN A 178 7.06 -8.30 6.68
CA GLN A 178 7.89 -9.50 6.86
C GLN A 178 7.50 -10.28 8.13
N LYS A 179 7.27 -9.59 9.24
CA LYS A 179 6.85 -10.19 10.50
C LYS A 179 5.49 -10.88 10.37
N LYS A 180 4.49 -10.20 9.80
CA LYS A 180 3.12 -10.75 9.64
C LYS A 180 3.09 -11.96 8.71
N ILE A 181 3.88 -11.95 7.64
CA ILE A 181 3.98 -13.12 6.74
C ILE A 181 4.65 -14.30 7.42
N ASN A 182 5.74 -14.06 8.15
CA ASN A 182 6.44 -15.13 8.85
C ASN A 182 5.58 -15.77 9.95
N LEU A 183 4.73 -15.01 10.63
CA LEU A 183 3.88 -15.53 11.70
C LEU A 183 2.60 -16.20 11.20
N GLU A 184 1.92 -15.57 10.23
CA GLU A 184 0.60 -16.03 9.79
C GLU A 184 0.65 -16.90 8.55
N ILE A 185 1.55 -16.63 7.59
CA ILE A 185 1.58 -17.33 6.30
C ILE A 185 2.53 -18.53 6.30
N LYS A 186 3.61 -18.52 7.11
CA LYS A 186 4.53 -19.67 7.27
C LYS A 186 3.82 -20.95 7.69
N LYS A 187 2.73 -20.83 8.43
CA LYS A 187 1.91 -21.96 8.88
C LYS A 187 0.97 -22.51 7.79
N ILE A 188 0.80 -21.78 6.68
CA ILE A 188 -0.20 -22.04 5.65
C ILE A 188 0.45 -22.72 4.43
N ASN A 189 1.46 -22.12 3.81
CA ASN A 189 2.13 -22.70 2.64
C ASN A 189 3.55 -22.12 2.43
N PRO A 190 4.62 -22.89 2.70
CA PRO A 190 5.99 -22.38 2.62
C PRO A 190 6.39 -21.95 1.20
N ASN A 191 5.95 -22.66 0.16
CA ASN A 191 6.38 -22.41 -1.22
C ASN A 191 5.80 -21.10 -1.79
N LYS A 192 4.57 -20.72 -1.40
CA LYS A 192 3.98 -19.44 -1.81
C LYS A 192 4.64 -18.24 -1.12
N ILE A 193 5.26 -18.42 0.05
CA ILE A 193 5.85 -17.31 0.83
C ILE A 193 7.08 -16.73 0.16
N GLU A 194 7.97 -17.56 -0.35
CA GLU A 194 9.20 -17.08 -0.98
C GLU A 194 8.86 -16.22 -2.19
N LYS A 195 7.92 -16.68 -3.03
CA LYS A 195 7.39 -15.91 -4.15
C LYS A 195 6.72 -14.62 -3.70
N LEU A 196 5.93 -14.66 -2.63
CA LEU A 196 5.27 -13.46 -2.08
C LEU A 196 6.27 -12.43 -1.54
N LYS A 197 7.28 -12.88 -0.79
CA LYS A 197 8.33 -12.03 -0.23
C LYS A 197 9.16 -11.38 -1.33
N SER A 198 9.64 -12.18 -2.28
CA SER A 198 10.40 -11.69 -3.43
C SER A 198 9.59 -10.66 -4.21
N ASN A 199 8.33 -10.98 -4.56
CA ASN A 199 7.49 -10.06 -5.31
C ASN A 199 7.13 -8.77 -4.54
N PHE A 200 6.98 -8.84 -3.21
CA PHE A 200 6.71 -7.65 -2.40
C PHE A 200 7.87 -6.67 -2.41
N VAL A 201 9.12 -7.16 -2.41
CA VAL A 201 10.31 -6.29 -2.49
C VAL A 201 10.24 -5.42 -3.75
N TYR A 202 9.82 -5.97 -4.90
CA TYR A 202 9.67 -5.17 -6.13
C TYR A 202 8.58 -4.10 -6.01
N VAL A 203 7.41 -4.43 -5.46
CA VAL A 203 6.32 -3.44 -5.29
C VAL A 203 6.74 -2.35 -4.30
N TYR A 204 7.45 -2.71 -3.24
CA TYR A 204 7.99 -1.78 -2.25
C TYR A 204 9.15 -0.91 -2.80
N ALA A 205 10.03 -1.47 -3.62
CA ALA A 205 11.07 -0.71 -4.31
C ALA A 205 10.47 0.32 -5.28
N GLY A 206 9.39 -0.04 -5.98
CA GLY A 206 8.64 0.91 -6.82
C GLY A 206 8.13 2.10 -6.02
N GLU A 207 7.54 1.86 -4.85
CA GLU A 207 7.06 2.92 -3.95
C GLU A 207 8.17 3.86 -3.48
N ILE A 208 9.31 3.31 -3.06
CA ILE A 208 10.49 4.12 -2.73
C ILE A 208 10.95 4.93 -3.95
N GLY A 209 11.01 4.32 -5.13
CA GLY A 209 11.41 5.00 -6.36
C GLY A 209 10.51 6.19 -6.70
N LEU A 210 9.20 6.05 -6.51
CA LEU A 210 8.24 7.14 -6.74
C LEU A 210 8.36 8.24 -5.68
N TYR A 211 8.65 7.88 -4.43
CA TYR A 211 8.94 8.85 -3.37
C TYR A 211 10.22 9.66 -3.67
N ILE A 212 11.30 8.99 -4.09
CA ILE A 212 12.54 9.64 -4.51
C ILE A 212 12.29 10.56 -5.72
N MET A 213 11.56 10.07 -6.73
CA MET A 213 11.20 10.87 -7.90
C MET A 213 10.42 12.14 -7.53
N ALA A 214 9.49 12.03 -6.57
CA ALA A 214 8.73 13.18 -6.07
C ALA A 214 9.63 14.22 -5.40
N LEU A 215 10.59 13.78 -4.58
CA LEU A 215 11.59 14.67 -3.98
C LEU A 215 12.46 15.32 -5.07
N THR A 216 12.92 14.55 -6.06
CA THR A 216 13.71 15.10 -7.18
C THR A 216 12.93 16.18 -7.92
N PHE A 217 11.64 15.99 -8.16
CA PHE A 217 10.79 17.00 -8.81
C PHE A 217 10.62 18.28 -7.99
N ILE A 218 10.53 18.17 -6.65
CA ILE A 218 10.46 19.34 -5.77
C ILE A 218 11.77 20.11 -5.76
N PHE A 219 12.90 19.40 -5.71
CA PHE A 219 14.22 20.04 -5.66
C PHE A 219 14.73 20.47 -7.02
N ILE A 220 14.10 20.10 -8.14
CA ILE A 220 14.58 20.44 -9.48
C ILE A 220 14.70 21.95 -9.67
N ASN A 221 13.79 22.73 -9.07
CA ASN A 221 13.82 24.19 -9.13
C ASN A 221 14.95 24.81 -8.28
N SER A 222 15.60 24.04 -7.41
CA SER A 222 16.77 24.53 -6.64
C SER A 222 18.08 24.39 -7.42
N PHE A 223 18.08 23.75 -8.60
CA PHE A 223 19.28 23.43 -9.39
C PHE A 223 19.36 24.19 -10.73
N PHE A 224 18.32 24.90 -11.14
CA PHE A 224 18.21 25.62 -12.42
C PHE A 224 17.77 27.05 -12.16
#